data_AF-A0AAV1RK57-F1
#
_entry.id   AF-A0AAV1RK57-F1
#
_cell.length_a   1.000
_cell.length_b   1.000
_cell.length_c   1.000
_cell.angle_alpha   90.00
_cell.angle_beta   90.00
_cell.angle_gamma   90.00
#
_symmetry.space_group_name_H-M   'P 1'
#
loop_
_entity.id
_entity.type
_entity.pdbx_description
1 polymer ?
#
loop_
_entity_poly.entity_id
_entity_poly.type
_entity_poly.pdbx_seq_one_letter_code
_entity_poly.pdbx_strand_id
1 'polypeptide(L)'
;MAKSQRREPVSSCKDKTTVDDHTKRILHRDIERQRRQEMTNLCTSLRNLLPLEYIKGKRAISDHMQEAVNHIKDLEKKIEELGIKRDELKNLSNLRVLVSNRENSNGCAPTCEVMIRSCLVGVEVVINGGFEEQFLHSRMMQVLLKEGLNVINSVSAKVINLFS
;
A
#
# COMPACT_ATOMS: atom_id res chain seq x y z
N MET A 1 42.56 19.22 68.83
CA MET A 1 41.45 19.87 69.57
C MET A 1 41.48 21.36 69.27
N ALA A 2 40.52 21.89 68.52
CA ALA A 2 40.26 23.32 68.40
C ALA A 2 38.77 23.52 68.06
N LYS A 3 38.20 24.60 68.59
CA LYS A 3 36.82 24.69 69.08
C LYS A 3 35.78 24.98 67.98
N SER A 4 34.65 24.32 68.15
CA SER A 4 33.36 24.54 67.48
C SER A 4 32.86 25.96 67.68
N GLN A 5 32.39 26.61 66.61
CA GLN A 5 31.63 27.85 66.68
C GLN A 5 30.32 27.65 65.92
N ARG A 6 29.28 27.28 66.68
CA ARG A 6 27.88 27.18 66.26
C ARG A 6 27.39 28.59 65.92
N ARG A 7 26.98 28.81 64.66
CA ARG A 7 26.22 29.99 64.26
C ARG A 7 24.74 29.63 64.22
N GLU A 8 23.95 30.36 64.99
CA GLU A 8 22.49 30.27 65.06
C GLU A 8 21.84 30.57 63.70
N PRO A 9 20.66 29.99 63.41
CA PRO A 9 19.98 30.19 62.15
C PRO A 9 19.29 31.57 62.15
N VAL A 10 19.80 32.48 61.33
CA VAL A 10 19.11 33.73 60.99
C VAL A 10 17.91 33.38 60.10
N SER A 11 16.70 33.50 60.65
CA SER A 11 15.46 33.47 59.90
C SER A 11 15.41 34.69 58.98
N SER A 12 15.68 34.50 57.70
CA SER A 12 15.44 35.50 56.67
C SER A 12 14.13 35.18 55.96
N CYS A 13 13.10 35.96 56.22
CA CYS A 13 11.89 36.02 55.40
C CYS A 13 12.27 36.37 53.95
N LYS A 14 12.40 35.36 53.09
CA LYS A 14 12.46 35.49 51.63
C LYS A 14 11.47 34.49 51.03
N ASP A 15 10.18 34.79 51.14
CA ASP A 15 9.15 33.75 50.94
C ASP A 15 8.16 34.03 49.80
N LYS A 16 8.38 35.06 48.97
CA LYS A 16 7.50 35.34 47.82
C LYS A 16 8.21 35.33 46.46
N THR A 17 9.38 35.95 46.35
CA THR A 17 10.13 36.01 45.08
C THR A 17 10.83 34.69 44.73
N THR A 18 11.26 33.93 45.74
CA THR A 18 11.95 32.63 45.60
C THR A 18 10.99 31.49 45.23
N VAL A 19 9.76 31.55 45.73
CA VAL A 19 8.69 30.58 45.44
C VAL A 19 8.24 30.72 43.99
N ASP A 20 8.10 31.96 43.49
CA ASP A 20 7.76 32.25 42.08
C ASP A 20 8.85 31.79 41.09
N ASP A 21 10.13 31.93 41.44
CA ASP A 21 11.23 31.44 40.61
C ASP A 21 11.28 29.89 40.58
N HIS A 22 11.03 29.25 41.72
CA HIS A 22 10.96 27.79 41.81
C HIS A 22 9.78 27.21 41.01
N THR A 23 8.60 27.83 41.06
CA THR A 23 7.44 27.39 40.27
C THR A 23 7.66 27.60 38.77
N LYS A 24 8.25 28.73 38.34
CA LYS A 24 8.66 28.95 36.94
C LYS A 24 9.65 27.89 36.46
N ARG A 25 10.64 27.56 37.28
CA ARG A 25 11.62 26.50 36.96
C ARG A 25 10.96 25.14 36.80
N ILE A 26 10.00 24.78 37.66
CA ILE A 26 9.23 23.54 37.53
C ILE A 26 8.40 23.55 36.24
N LEU A 27 7.67 24.63 35.97
CA LEU A 27 6.85 24.75 34.77
C LEU A 27 7.69 24.60 33.49
N HIS A 28 8.82 25.30 33.41
CA HIS A 28 9.74 25.16 32.26
C HIS A 28 10.27 23.73 32.12
N ARG A 29 10.61 23.07 33.23
CA ARG A 29 11.05 21.67 33.23
C ARG A 29 9.97 20.75 32.70
N ASP A 30 8.72 20.96 33.09
CA ASP A 30 7.60 20.12 32.70
C ASP A 30 7.20 20.35 31.24
N ILE A 31 7.25 21.60 30.75
CA ILE A 31 7.08 21.93 29.33
C ILE A 31 8.15 21.23 28.48
N GLU A 32 9.44 21.33 28.87
CA GLU A 32 10.51 20.68 28.10
C GLU A 32 10.48 19.15 28.21
N ARG A 33 9.96 18.61 29.33
CA ARG A 33 9.69 17.18 29.46
C ARG A 33 8.59 16.76 28.48
N GLN A 34 7.49 17.50 28.41
CA GLN A 34 6.39 17.23 27.48
C GLN A 34 6.88 17.29 26.03
N ARG A 35 7.64 18.32 25.66
CA ARG A 35 8.23 18.45 24.32
C ARG A 35 9.08 17.24 23.93
N ARG A 36 9.88 16.70 24.86
CA ARG A 36 10.69 15.49 24.63
C ARG A 36 9.86 14.21 24.58
N GLN A 37 8.79 14.13 25.35
CA GLN A 37 7.87 13.00 25.28
C GLN A 37 7.17 12.95 23.93
N GLU A 38 6.70 14.10 23.43
CA GLU A 38 6.10 14.22 22.09
C GLU A 38 7.08 13.82 21.00
N MET A 39 8.32 14.31 21.06
CA MET A 39 9.37 13.92 20.10
C MET A 39 9.63 12.41 20.13
N THR A 40 9.68 11.80 21.32
CA THR A 40 9.88 10.35 21.49
C THR A 40 8.72 9.57 20.87
N ASN A 41 7.48 10.03 21.08
CA ASN A 41 6.30 9.42 20.50
C ASN A 41 6.36 9.47 18.96
N LEU A 42 6.71 10.62 18.37
CA LEU A 42 6.86 10.76 16.93
C LEU A 42 7.96 9.84 16.36
N CYS A 43 9.11 9.76 17.01
CA CYS A 43 10.19 8.85 16.58
C CYS A 43 9.77 7.38 16.66
N THR A 44 8.99 7.02 17.68
CA THR A 44 8.44 5.67 17.82
C THR A 44 7.43 5.36 16.72
N SER A 45 6.52 6.30 16.43
CA SER A 45 5.57 6.17 15.32
C SER A 45 6.28 6.01 13.97
N LEU A 46 7.31 6.81 13.71
CA LEU A 46 8.13 6.68 12.51
C LEU A 46 8.73 5.28 12.40
N ARG A 47 9.38 4.78 13.46
CA ARG A 47 9.98 3.45 13.49
C ARG A 47 8.96 2.35 13.21
N ASN A 48 7.74 2.48 13.71
CA ASN A 48 6.68 1.48 13.52
C ASN A 48 6.12 1.43 12.10
N LEU A 49 6.27 2.51 11.32
CA LEU A 49 5.87 2.55 9.91
C LEU A 49 6.92 1.91 8.98
N LEU A 50 8.15 1.68 9.48
CA LEU A 50 9.22 1.11 8.68
C LEU A 50 9.16 -0.43 8.66
N PRO A 51 9.39 -1.05 7.48
CA PRO A 51 9.52 -2.49 7.40
C PRO A 51 10.70 -3.01 8.24
N LEU A 52 10.62 -4.28 8.66
CA LEU A 52 11.61 -4.88 9.56
C LEU A 52 13.03 -4.84 8.98
N GLU A 53 13.16 -4.95 7.67
CA GLU A 53 14.43 -4.91 6.93
C GLU A 53 15.18 -3.60 7.16
N TYR A 54 14.44 -2.49 7.28
CA TYR A 54 15.01 -1.15 7.46
C TYR A 54 15.37 -0.87 8.91
N ILE A 55 14.68 -1.47 9.89
CA ILE A 55 14.92 -1.21 11.32
C ILE A 55 15.77 -2.28 12.02
N LYS A 56 15.97 -3.45 11.40
CA LYS A 56 16.72 -4.54 12.01
C LYS A 56 18.16 -4.12 12.31
N GLY A 57 18.57 -4.29 13.56
CA GLY A 57 19.92 -3.95 14.03
C GLY A 57 20.17 -2.46 14.28
N LYS A 58 19.23 -1.57 13.90
CA LYS A 58 19.37 -0.12 14.05
C LYS A 58 18.62 0.33 15.30
N ARG A 59 19.34 0.97 16.22
CA ARG A 59 18.78 1.39 17.52
C ARG A 59 18.73 2.90 17.67
N ALA A 60 19.54 3.66 16.93
CA ALA A 60 19.52 5.11 17.01
C ALA A 60 18.38 5.71 16.19
N ILE A 61 17.82 6.81 16.69
CA ILE A 61 16.77 7.57 15.99
C ILE A 61 17.29 8.11 14.65
N SER A 62 18.55 8.54 14.58
CA SER A 62 19.19 8.99 13.35
C SER A 62 19.22 7.90 12.27
N ASP A 63 19.51 6.66 12.67
CA ASP A 63 19.49 5.52 11.76
C ASP A 63 18.07 5.32 11.24
N HIS A 64 17.06 5.30 12.13
CA HIS A 64 15.66 5.17 11.71
C HIS A 64 15.22 6.31 10.76
N MET A 65 15.67 7.54 11.00
CA MET A 65 15.39 8.67 10.11
C MET A 65 16.01 8.47 8.72
N GLN A 66 17.28 8.06 8.66
CA GLN A 66 17.96 7.80 7.40
C GLN A 66 17.31 6.64 6.63
N GLU A 67 16.89 5.60 7.35
CA GLU A 67 16.23 4.45 6.75
C GLU A 67 14.81 4.74 6.30
N ALA A 68 14.11 5.66 6.96
CA ALA A 68 12.85 6.18 6.44
C ALA A 68 13.03 6.85 5.07
N VAL A 69 14.10 7.63 4.90
CA VAL A 69 14.43 8.24 3.60
C VAL A 69 14.72 7.17 2.55
N ASN A 70 15.48 6.13 2.90
CA ASN A 70 15.75 5.02 1.99
C ASN A 70 14.47 4.29 1.60
N HIS A 71 13.61 4.00 2.56
CA HIS A 71 12.34 3.32 2.32
C HIS A 71 11.41 4.12 1.40
N ILE A 72 11.33 5.45 1.60
CA ILE A 72 10.56 6.34 0.72
C ILE A 72 11.08 6.24 -0.73
N LYS A 73 12.39 6.31 -0.93
CA LYS A 73 12.99 6.20 -2.28
C LYS A 73 12.68 4.87 -2.95
N ASP A 74 12.73 3.78 -2.20
CA ASP A 74 12.41 2.45 -2.73
C ASP A 74 10.92 2.34 -3.11
N LEU A 75 10.03 2.97 -2.33
CA LEU A 75 8.62 3.05 -2.67
C LEU A 75 8.37 3.90 -3.92
N GLU A 76 9.04 5.05 -4.05
CA GLU A 76 8.96 5.91 -5.24
C GLU A 76 9.38 5.14 -6.50
N LYS A 77 10.52 4.44 -6.44
CA LYS A 77 10.99 3.59 -7.54
C LYS A 77 10.00 2.48 -7.87
N LYS A 78 9.42 1.83 -6.85
CA LYS A 78 8.43 0.78 -7.06
C LYS A 78 7.16 1.31 -7.74
N ILE A 79 6.73 2.53 -7.40
CA ILE A 79 5.59 3.20 -8.06
C ILE A 79 5.92 3.45 -9.53
N GLU A 80 7.11 3.94 -9.84
CA GLU A 80 7.57 4.16 -11.22
C GLU A 80 7.59 2.86 -12.03
N GLU A 81 8.21 1.81 -11.51
CA GLU A 81 8.27 0.49 -12.17
C GLU A 81 6.88 -0.10 -12.42
N LEU A 82 5.96 0.03 -11.47
CA LEU A 82 4.57 -0.39 -11.64
C LEU A 82 3.82 0.47 -12.66
N GLY A 83 4.14 1.78 -12.72
CA GLY A 83 3.62 2.69 -13.74
C GLY A 83 4.04 2.27 -15.15
N ILE A 84 5.32 1.97 -15.36
CA ILE A 84 5.85 1.48 -16.64
C ILE A 84 5.13 0.20 -17.06
N LYS A 85 5.05 -0.81 -16.17
CA LYS A 85 4.36 -2.08 -16.45
C LYS A 85 2.90 -1.89 -16.82
N ARG A 86 2.19 -0.99 -16.14
CA ARG A 86 0.79 -0.66 -16.47
C ARG A 86 0.68 -0.06 -17.87
N ASP A 87 1.57 0.85 -18.21
CA ASP A 87 1.53 1.56 -19.49
C ASP A 87 1.92 0.63 -20.66
N GLU A 88 2.86 -0.29 -20.46
CA GLU A 88 3.18 -1.37 -21.40
C GLU A 88 1.97 -2.27 -21.67
N LEU A 89 1.30 -2.74 -20.62
CA LEU A 89 0.10 -3.58 -20.76
C LEU A 89 -1.03 -2.81 -21.47
N LYS A 90 -1.21 -1.53 -21.15
CA LYS A 90 -2.18 -0.67 -21.82
C LYS A 90 -1.84 -0.52 -23.31
N ASN A 91 -0.58 -0.32 -23.66
CA ASN A 91 -0.13 -0.22 -25.05
C ASN A 91 -0.32 -1.52 -25.82
N LEU A 92 -0.01 -2.67 -25.23
CA LEU A 92 -0.28 -3.98 -25.83
C LEU A 92 -1.78 -4.19 -26.08
N SER A 93 -2.63 -3.76 -25.14
CA SER A 93 -4.10 -3.83 -25.32
C SER A 93 -4.58 -2.93 -26.47
N ASN A 94 -4.04 -1.71 -26.59
CA ASN A 94 -4.37 -0.79 -27.67
C ASN A 94 -3.87 -1.30 -29.04
N LEU A 95 -2.70 -1.93 -29.09
CA LEU A 95 -2.15 -2.50 -30.31
C LEU A 95 -3.00 -3.69 -30.79
N ARG A 96 -3.46 -4.56 -29.88
CA ARG A 96 -4.40 -5.65 -30.22
C ARG A 96 -5.72 -5.11 -30.77
N VAL A 97 -6.26 -4.03 -30.22
CA VAL A 97 -7.47 -3.37 -30.75
C VAL A 97 -7.22 -2.81 -32.15
N LEU A 98 -6.05 -2.21 -32.41
CA LEU A 98 -5.71 -1.66 -33.73
C LEU A 98 -5.50 -2.76 -34.80
N VAL A 99 -4.85 -3.87 -34.45
CA VAL A 99 -4.67 -5.02 -35.35
C VAL A 99 -6.02 -5.65 -35.70
N SER A 100 -6.91 -5.81 -34.72
CA SER A 100 -8.28 -6.29 -34.95
C SER A 100 -9.09 -5.37 -35.89
N ASN A 101 -8.78 -4.06 -35.94
CA ASN A 101 -9.45 -3.13 -36.85
C ASN A 101 -8.82 -3.08 -38.25
N ARG A 102 -7.55 -3.47 -38.41
CA ARG A 102 -6.85 -3.43 -39.71
C ARG A 102 -7.08 -4.70 -40.54
N GLU A 103 -7.46 -5.80 -39.92
CA GLU A 103 -7.79 -7.06 -40.61
C GLU A 103 -9.26 -7.13 -41.07
N ASN A 104 -10.07 -6.10 -40.82
CA ASN A 104 -11.48 -6.08 -41.21
C ASN A 104 -11.74 -5.52 -42.63
N SER A 105 -10.81 -5.76 -43.57
CA SER A 105 -11.06 -5.67 -45.00
C SER A 105 -11.06 -7.06 -45.63
N ASN A 106 -12.00 -7.91 -45.20
CA ASN A 106 -12.75 -8.86 -46.02
C ASN A 106 -13.71 -9.64 -45.12
N GLY A 107 -14.96 -9.79 -45.58
CA GLY A 107 -16.12 -10.05 -44.74
C GLY A 107 -16.14 -11.37 -43.97
N CYS A 108 -16.44 -11.29 -42.69
CA CYS A 108 -17.55 -11.98 -42.02
C CYS A 108 -17.54 -11.46 -40.58
N ALA A 109 -18.66 -10.90 -40.09
CA ALA A 109 -18.76 -10.56 -38.68
C ALA A 109 -18.57 -11.85 -37.87
N PRO A 110 -17.65 -11.92 -36.88
CA PRO A 110 -17.51 -13.13 -36.09
C PRO A 110 -18.77 -13.28 -35.24
N THR A 111 -19.66 -14.18 -35.63
CA THR A 111 -20.85 -14.53 -34.87
C THR A 111 -20.42 -15.22 -33.57
N CYS A 112 -20.48 -14.50 -32.46
CA CYS A 112 -20.32 -15.07 -31.13
C CYS A 112 -21.71 -15.53 -30.67
N GLU A 113 -21.93 -16.84 -30.62
CA GLU A 113 -23.17 -17.41 -30.11
C GLU A 113 -23.02 -17.66 -28.61
N VAL A 114 -23.90 -17.05 -27.82
CA VAL A 114 -23.93 -17.24 -26.38
C VAL A 114 -25.23 -17.95 -26.02
N MET A 115 -25.11 -19.08 -25.36
CA MET A 115 -26.22 -19.89 -24.92
C MET A 115 -26.16 -20.04 -23.40
N ILE A 116 -27.28 -19.75 -22.74
CA ILE A 116 -27.43 -19.85 -21.30
C ILE A 116 -28.36 -21.03 -21.00
N ARG A 117 -27.87 -21.98 -20.22
CA ARG A 117 -28.62 -23.16 -19.78
C ARG A 117 -28.77 -23.12 -18.27
N SER A 118 -29.97 -23.49 -17.78
CA SER A 118 -30.16 -23.74 -16.35
C SER A 118 -29.68 -25.15 -16.02
N CYS A 119 -28.94 -25.31 -14.93
CA CYS A 119 -28.51 -26.61 -14.41
C CYS A 119 -28.96 -26.77 -12.94
N LEU A 120 -28.84 -27.98 -12.39
CA LEU A 120 -29.33 -28.30 -11.04
C LEU A 120 -28.71 -27.43 -9.93
N VAL A 121 -27.51 -26.89 -10.15
CA VAL A 121 -26.72 -26.16 -9.14
C VAL A 121 -26.48 -24.70 -9.58
N GLY A 122 -27.09 -24.23 -10.67
CA GLY A 122 -26.92 -22.85 -11.13
C GLY A 122 -27.16 -22.65 -12.62
N VAL A 123 -26.25 -21.90 -13.25
CA VAL A 123 -26.35 -21.50 -14.65
C VAL A 123 -25.07 -21.93 -15.38
N GLU A 124 -25.24 -22.61 -16.50
CA GLU A 124 -24.18 -22.96 -17.44
C GLU A 124 -24.19 -21.96 -18.60
N VAL A 125 -23.05 -21.34 -18.85
CA VAL A 125 -22.86 -20.39 -19.95
C VAL A 125 -21.96 -21.04 -20.98
N VAL A 126 -22.49 -21.25 -22.19
CA VAL A 126 -21.77 -21.83 -23.33
C VAL A 126 -21.56 -20.73 -24.36
N ILE A 127 -20.32 -20.53 -24.76
CA ILE A 127 -19.96 -19.52 -25.75
C ILE A 127 -19.26 -20.22 -26.91
N ASN A 128 -19.81 -20.06 -28.10
CA ASN A 128 -19.20 -20.51 -29.35
C ASN A 128 -18.74 -19.26 -30.12
N GLY A 129 -17.44 -19.13 -30.34
CA GLY A 129 -16.87 -17.99 -31.04
C GLY A 129 -15.71 -18.39 -31.94
N GLY A 130 -15.62 -17.78 -33.12
CA GLY A 130 -14.52 -17.98 -34.07
C GLY A 130 -13.24 -17.21 -33.73
N PHE A 131 -13.10 -16.70 -32.49
CA PHE A 131 -11.93 -15.92 -32.07
C PHE A 131 -10.85 -16.80 -31.46
N GLU A 132 -9.64 -16.25 -31.32
CA GLU A 132 -8.58 -16.82 -30.48
C GLU A 132 -9.11 -17.14 -29.07
N GLU A 133 -9.17 -18.44 -28.76
CA GLU A 133 -9.77 -19.04 -27.56
C GLU A 133 -9.40 -18.33 -26.24
N GLN A 134 -8.14 -17.92 -26.12
CA GLN A 134 -7.59 -17.26 -24.92
C GLN A 134 -8.24 -15.91 -24.63
N PHE A 135 -8.63 -15.17 -25.68
CA PHE A 135 -9.16 -13.82 -25.54
C PHE A 135 -10.62 -13.83 -25.04
N LEU A 136 -11.44 -14.74 -25.56
CA LEU A 136 -12.83 -14.87 -25.12
C LEU A 136 -12.90 -15.39 -23.69
N HIS A 137 -12.09 -16.39 -23.36
CA HIS A 137 -12.08 -16.97 -22.03
C HIS A 137 -11.72 -15.94 -20.95
N SER A 138 -10.62 -15.19 -21.16
CA SER A 138 -10.21 -14.15 -20.21
C SER A 138 -11.26 -13.03 -20.07
N ARG A 139 -11.88 -12.61 -21.17
CA ARG A 139 -12.90 -11.54 -21.15
C ARG A 139 -14.17 -12.00 -20.46
N MET A 140 -14.60 -13.23 -20.70
CA MET A 140 -15.77 -13.81 -20.03
C MET A 140 -15.53 -13.91 -18.52
N MET A 141 -14.37 -14.42 -18.08
CA MET A 141 -14.05 -14.51 -16.65
C MET A 141 -14.07 -13.15 -15.96
N GLN A 142 -13.56 -12.10 -16.63
CA GLN A 142 -13.66 -10.73 -16.11
C GLN A 142 -15.10 -10.25 -15.96
N VAL A 143 -15.98 -10.54 -16.93
CA VAL A 143 -17.39 -10.15 -16.86
C VAL A 143 -18.08 -10.89 -15.71
N LEU A 144 -17.90 -12.21 -15.60
CA LEU A 144 -18.53 -13.00 -14.53
C LEU A 144 -18.08 -12.52 -13.14
N LEU A 145 -16.80 -12.23 -12.96
CA LEU A 145 -16.27 -11.66 -11.72
C LEU A 145 -16.86 -10.28 -11.43
N LYS A 146 -16.97 -9.42 -12.44
CA LYS A 146 -17.55 -8.07 -12.29
C LYS A 146 -19.02 -8.11 -11.88
N GLU A 147 -19.78 -9.08 -12.40
CA GLU A 147 -21.18 -9.29 -12.04
C GLU A 147 -21.36 -10.06 -10.72
N GLY A 148 -20.26 -10.41 -10.03
CA GLY A 148 -20.29 -11.09 -8.73
C GLY A 148 -20.69 -12.57 -8.79
N LEU A 149 -20.59 -13.20 -9.97
CA LEU A 149 -20.92 -14.60 -10.16
C LEU A 149 -19.75 -15.50 -9.74
N ASN A 150 -20.03 -16.50 -8.91
CA ASN A 150 -19.03 -17.49 -8.50
C ASN A 150 -18.89 -18.57 -9.59
N VAL A 151 -17.67 -18.73 -10.12
CA VAL A 151 -17.36 -19.73 -11.15
C VAL A 151 -16.93 -21.03 -10.48
N ILE A 152 -17.77 -22.08 -10.59
CA ILE A 152 -17.50 -23.39 -9.98
C ILE A 152 -16.56 -24.23 -10.86
N ASN A 153 -16.79 -24.22 -12.17
CA ASN A 153 -15.99 -24.95 -13.14
C ASN A 153 -15.90 -24.14 -14.45
N SER A 154 -14.78 -24.27 -15.16
CA SER A 154 -14.62 -23.67 -16.47
C SER A 154 -13.79 -24.56 -17.38
N VAL A 155 -14.30 -24.80 -18.58
CA VAL A 155 -13.66 -25.62 -19.61
C VAL A 155 -13.64 -24.80 -20.89
N SER A 156 -12.49 -24.82 -21.55
CA SER A 156 -12.30 -24.24 -22.89
C SER A 156 -11.68 -25.30 -23.77
N ALA A 157 -12.19 -25.45 -24.99
CA ALA A 157 -11.64 -26.35 -25.97
C ALA A 157 -11.67 -25.74 -27.38
N LYS A 158 -10.56 -25.88 -28.10
CA LYS A 158 -10.46 -25.55 -29.52
C LYS A 158 -10.90 -26.74 -30.38
N VAL A 159 -11.98 -26.56 -31.14
CA VAL A 159 -12.37 -27.52 -32.18
C VAL A 159 -11.59 -27.20 -33.45
N ILE A 160 -10.65 -28.08 -33.84
CA ILE A 160 -9.92 -27.98 -35.11
C ILE A 160 -10.64 -28.86 -36.12
N ASN A 161 -11.39 -28.27 -37.05
CA ASN A 161 -12.00 -29.02 -38.15
C ASN A 161 -10.91 -29.34 -39.18
N LEU A 162 -10.50 -30.61 -39.24
CA LEU A 162 -9.42 -31.11 -40.11
C LEU A 162 -9.94 -31.76 -41.40
N PHE A 163 -10.97 -31.21 -42.06
CA PHE A 163 -11.36 -31.66 -43.40
C PHE A 163 -12.00 -30.53 -44.21
N SER A 164 -11.39 -30.21 -45.35
CA SER A 164 -12.04 -29.64 -46.55
C SER A 164 -11.42 -30.25 -47.79
#